data_AF-Q66QK2-F1
#
_entry.id   AF-Q66QK2-F1
#
_cell.length_a   1.000
_cell.length_b   1.000
_cell.length_c   1.000
_cell.angle_alpha   90.00
_cell.angle_beta   90.00
_cell.angle_gamma   90.00
#
_symmetry.space_group_name_H-M   'P 1'
#
loop_
_entity.id
_entity.type
_entity.pdbx_description
1 polymer ?
#
loop_
_entity_poly.entity_id
_entity_poly.type
_entity_poly.pdbx_seq_one_letter_code
_entity_poly.pdbx_strand_id
1 'polypeptide(L)' 'QDMSWLSGQGYHVVGAELSEAAVERYFTERGEQPHITSQGDFKVYAVPGIEIWCGDFFALTVRDIGHCAA' A
#
# COMPACT_ATOMS: atom_id res chain seq x y z
N GLN A 1 7.52 -9.00 2.99
CA GLN A 1 8.93 -9.18 2.58
C GLN A 1 9.06 -8.86 1.09
N ASP A 2 8.17 -9.38 0.26
CA ASP A 2 8.16 -9.14 -1.20
C ASP A 2 8.01 -7.66 -1.58
N MET A 3 7.11 -6.92 -0.94
CA MET A 3 6.94 -5.48 -1.20
C MET A 3 8.22 -4.68 -0.95
N SER A 4 8.91 -4.96 0.16
CA SER A 4 10.20 -4.33 0.48
C SER A 4 11.29 -4.73 -0.51
N TRP A 5 11.29 -5.99 -0.97
CA TRP A 5 12.22 -6.46 -2.00
C TRP A 5 12.00 -5.75 -3.34
N LEU A 6 10.75 -5.67 -3.82
CA LEU A 6 10.38 -4.97 -5.04
C LEU A 6 10.72 -3.46 -4.97
N SER A 7 10.40 -2.81 -3.86
CA SER A 7 10.78 -1.41 -3.63
C SER A 7 12.30 -1.23 -3.64
N GLY A 8 13.05 -2.16 -3.04
CA GLY A 8 14.52 -2.19 -3.09
C GLY A 8 15.10 -2.41 -4.50
N GLN A 9 14.33 -2.96 -5.45
CA GLN A 9 14.71 -3.03 -6.86
C GLN A 9 14.38 -1.75 -7.65
N GLY A 10 13.80 -0.74 -7.00
CA GLY A 10 13.42 0.54 -7.62
C GLY A 10 11.99 0.57 -8.18
N TYR A 11 11.17 -0.44 -7.91
CA TYR A 11 9.76 -0.41 -8.28
C TYR A 11 8.94 0.41 -7.29
N HIS A 12 7.94 1.12 -7.79
CA HIS A 12 6.87 1.63 -6.96
C HIS A 12 5.85 0.51 -6.73
N VAL A 13 5.60 0.17 -5.47
CA VAL A 13 4.77 -0.98 -5.09
C VAL A 13 3.48 -0.50 -4.46
N VAL A 14 2.35 -0.88 -5.07
CA VAL A 14 1.02 -0.66 -4.51
C VAL A 14 0.47 -2.00 -4.02
N GLY A 15 0.17 -2.09 -2.72
CA GLY A 15 -0.51 -3.21 -2.09
C GLY A 15 -1.97 -2.86 -1.79
N ALA A 16 -2.82 -3.87 -1.74
CA ALA A 16 -4.19 -3.76 -1.30
C ALA A 16 -4.43 -4.78 -0.19
N GLU A 17 -5.05 -4.34 0.90
CA GLU A 17 -5.25 -5.16 2.09
C GLU A 17 -6.59 -4.79 2.73
N LEU A 18 -7.36 -5.77 3.16
CA LEU A 18 -8.66 -5.52 3.79
C LEU A 18 -8.51 -5.22 5.29
N SER A 19 -7.51 -5.82 5.94
CA SER A 19 -7.30 -5.74 7.37
C SER A 19 -6.39 -4.56 7.74
N GLU A 20 -6.96 -3.50 8.30
CA GLU A 20 -6.21 -2.34 8.81
C GLU A 20 -5.14 -2.76 9.83
N ALA A 21 -5.45 -3.73 10.70
CA ALA A 21 -4.49 -4.27 11.65
C ALA A 21 -3.27 -4.93 10.98
N ALA A 22 -3.46 -5.56 9.81
CA ALA A 22 -2.35 -6.13 9.04
C ALA A 22 -1.48 -5.02 8.41
N VAL A 23 -2.11 -3.95 7.91
CA VAL A 23 -1.41 -2.78 7.37
C VAL A 23 -0.59 -2.08 8.45
N GLU A 24 -1.19 -1.81 9.62
CA GLU A 24 -0.49 -1.20 10.75
C GLU A 24 0.68 -2.05 11.25
N ARG A 25 0.48 -3.36 11.34
CA ARG A 25 1.53 -4.31 11.69
C ARG A 25 2.68 -4.31 10.68
N TYR A 26 2.37 -4.24 9.37
CA TYR A 26 3.38 -4.17 8.32
C TYR A 26 4.37 -3.02 8.53
N PHE A 27 3.88 -1.81 8.81
CA PHE A 27 4.74 -0.65 9.05
C PHE A 27 5.42 -0.68 10.43
N THR A 28 4.69 -1.10 11.46
CA THR A 28 5.20 -1.19 12.83
C THR A 28 6.39 -2.16 12.94
N GLU A 29 6.31 -3.33 12.30
CA GLU A 29 7.41 -4.30 12.29
C GLU A 29 8.68 -3.78 11.58
N ARG A 30 8.54 -2.74 10.74
CA ARG A 30 9.63 -2.10 10.01
C ARG A 30 10.12 -0.81 10.68
N GLY A 31 9.46 -0.36 11.74
CA GLY A 31 9.75 0.93 12.37
C GLY A 31 9.47 2.13 11.45
N GLU A 32 8.62 1.95 10.44
CA GLU A 32 8.26 2.99 9.48
C GLU A 32 7.00 3.75 9.95
N GLN A 33 6.98 5.06 9.71
CA GLN A 33 5.79 5.88 9.95
C GLN A 33 5.16 6.28 8.61
N PRO A 34 4.07 5.60 8.20
CA PRO A 34 3.42 5.92 6.94
C PRO A 34 2.68 7.26 7.03
N HIS A 35 2.67 7.99 5.94
CA HIS A 35 1.69 9.05 5.73
C HIS A 35 0.33 8.41 5.43
N ILE A 36 -0.68 8.79 6.20
CA ILE A 36 -2.02 8.19 6.12
C ILE A 36 -2.98 9.20 5.51
N THR A 37 -3.68 8.79 4.45
CA THR A 37 -4.71 9.60 3.79
C THR A 37 -5.98 8.80 3.56
N SER A 38 -7.11 9.48 3.37
CA SER A 38 -8.36 8.85 2.94
C SER A 38 -8.57 9.15 1.47
N GLN A 39 -8.82 8.11 0.67
CA GLN A 39 -9.10 8.21 -0.76
C GLN A 39 -10.32 7.34 -1.09
N GLY A 40 -11.47 7.97 -1.30
CA GLY A 40 -12.74 7.26 -1.46
C GLY A 40 -13.02 6.38 -0.24
N ASP A 41 -13.29 5.10 -0.48
CA ASP A 41 -13.56 4.09 0.54
C ASP A 41 -12.29 3.49 1.17
N PHE A 42 -11.11 3.99 0.79
CA PHE A 42 -9.82 3.47 1.25
C PHE A 42 -9.13 4.39 2.25
N LYS A 43 -8.41 3.77 3.17
CA LYS A 43 -7.35 4.42 3.94
C LYS A 43 -6.01 4.01 3.35
N VAL A 44 -5.24 4.97 2.86
CA VAL A 44 -3.97 4.72 2.17
C VAL A 44 -2.81 5.04 3.09
N TYR A 45 -1.96 4.04 3.32
CA TYR A 45 -0.75 4.14 4.13
C TYR A 45 0.46 4.16 3.20
N ALA A 46 1.22 5.25 3.20
CA ALA A 46 2.29 5.47 2.23
C ALA A 46 3.63 5.80 2.88
N VAL A 47 4.68 5.16 2.37
CA VAL A 47 6.10 5.52 2.59
C VAL A 47 6.78 5.62 1.22
N PRO A 48 7.98 6.19 1.11
CA PRO A 48 8.67 6.25 -0.19
C PRO A 48 8.76 4.88 -0.87
N GLY A 49 8.16 4.78 -2.07
CA GLY A 49 8.18 3.57 -2.90
C GLY A 49 7.14 2.50 -2.56
N ILE A 50 6.37 2.65 -1.47
CA ILE A 50 5.34 1.67 -1.06
C ILE A 50 4.07 2.37 -0.62
N GLU A 51 2.95 1.95 -1.19
CA GLU A 51 1.60 2.33 -0.76
C GLU A 51 0.79 1.08 -0.43
N ILE A 52 0.04 1.12 0.67
CA ILE A 52 -0.94 0.08 1.00
C ILE A 52 -2.32 0.72 1.12
N TRP A 53 -3.20 0.33 0.20
CA TRP A 53 -4.60 0.75 0.15
C TRP A 53 -5.43 -0.21 1.02
N CYS A 54 -5.83 0.28 2.19
CA CYS A 54 -6.63 -0.49 3.14
C CYS A 54 -8.12 -0.36 2.79
N GLY A 55 -8.75 -1.44 2.36
CA GLY A 55 -10.16 -1.48 1.96
C GLY A 55 -10.49 -2.70 1.11
N ASP A 56 -11.71 -2.71 0.54
CA ASP A 56 -12.14 -3.79 -0.34
C ASP A 56 -11.39 -3.73 -1.67
N PHE A 57 -10.58 -4.75 -1.96
CA PHE A 57 -9.84 -4.87 -3.21
C PHE A 57 -10.74 -4.73 -4.44
N PHE A 58 -11.96 -5.24 -4.39
CA PHE A 58 -12.89 -5.17 -5.52
C PHE A 58 -13.43 -3.76 -5.79
N ALA A 59 -13.24 -2.82 -4.86
CA ALA A 59 -13.58 -1.42 -5.04
C ALA A 59 -12.44 -0.60 -5.70
N LEU A 60 -11.23 -1.17 -5.87
CA LEU A 60 -10.12 -0.47 -6.53
C LEU A 60 -10.37 -0.32 -8.02
N THR A 61 -9.99 0.84 -8.54
CA THR A 61 -10.03 1.17 -9.96
C THR A 61 -8.64 1.53 -10.49
N VAL A 62 -8.49 1.50 -11.82
CA VAL A 62 -7.26 1.97 -12.49
C VAL A 62 -6.91 3.43 -12.16
N ARG A 63 -7.90 4.24 -11.76
CA ARG A 63 -7.65 5.64 -11.37
C ARG A 63 -7.00 5.75 -9.99
N ASP A 64 -7.24 4.76 -9.13
CA ASP A 64 -6.73 4.76 -7.76
C ASP A 64 -5.25 4.35 -7.76
N ILE A 65 -4.88 3.32 -8.52
CA ILE A 65 -3.55 2.69 -8.45
C ILE A 65 -2.70 2.83 -9.71
N GLY A 66 -3.26 3.41 -10.79
CA GLY A 66 -2.57 3.59 -12.07
C GLY A 66 -2.41 2.31 -12.88
N HIS A 67 -1.43 2.32 -13.79
CA HIS A 67 -1.10 1.18 -14.65
C HIS A 67 0.04 0.36 -14.04
N CYS A 68 -0.15 -0.96 -13.98
CA CYS A 68 0.91 -1.91 -13.61
C CYS A 68 1.41 -2.68 -14.85
N ALA A 69 2.68 -3.11 -14.80
CA ALA A 69 3.28 -4.01 -15.76
C ALA A 69 3.26 -5.45 -15.22
N ALA A 70 3.14 -6.44 -16.12
CA ALA A 70 3.19 -7.86 -15.80
C ALA A 70 4.60 -8.44 -16.01
#